data_AF-A0A3E1EET3-F1
#
_entry.id   AF-A0A3E1EET3-F1
#
_cell.length_a   1.000
_cell.length_b   1.000
_cell.length_c   1.000
_cell.angle_alpha   90.00
_cell.angle_beta   90.00
_cell.angle_gamma   90.00
#
_symmetry.space_group_name_H-M   'P 1'
#
loop_
_entity.id
_entity.type
_entity.pdbx_description
1 polymer ?
#
loop_
_entity_poly.entity_id
_entity_poly.type
_entity_poly.pdbx_seq_one_letter_code
_entity_poly.pdbx_strand_id
1 'polypeptide(L)'
;MLTHMKTTVELPDELFAEAKAVALRRRISLKTLFTRALERELRGPTGEARQDRFRIDESGWPVLRVAEDDRTVVSDAFVHELRDSEGA
;
A
#
# COMPACT_ATOMS: atom_id res chain seq x y z
N MET A 1 -28.48 -4.13 0.32
CA MET A 1 -27.88 -5.26 -0.44
C MET A 1 -26.73 -5.83 0.36
N LEU A 2 -26.59 -7.15 0.45
CA LEU A 2 -25.39 -7.78 1.02
C LEU A 2 -24.23 -7.50 0.06
N THR A 3 -23.25 -6.70 0.48
CA THR A 3 -22.08 -6.32 -0.33
C THR A 3 -20.96 -7.37 -0.30
N HIS A 4 -21.20 -8.52 0.33
CA HIS A 4 -20.18 -9.55 0.52
C HIS A 4 -20.77 -10.93 0.20
N MET A 5 -20.06 -11.70 -0.63
CA MET A 5 -20.38 -13.11 -0.90
C MET A 5 -19.41 -14.02 -0.14
N LYS A 6 -19.90 -15.22 0.23
CA LYS A 6 -19.06 -16.30 0.75
C LYS A 6 -18.66 -17.19 -0.42
N THR A 7 -17.36 -17.32 -0.64
CA THR A 7 -16.79 -18.17 -1.68
C THR A 7 -15.97 -19.27 -1.02
N THR A 8 -16.11 -20.50 -1.52
CA THR A 8 -15.28 -21.64 -1.14
C THR A 8 -14.30 -21.91 -2.28
N VAL A 9 -13.02 -22.12 -1.95
CA VAL A 9 -11.94 -22.40 -2.91
C VAL A 9 -11.17 -23.60 -2.39
N GLU A 10 -10.86 -24.55 -3.26
CA GLU A 10 -10.00 -25.68 -2.93
C GLU A 10 -8.54 -25.25 -3.04
N LEU A 11 -7.74 -25.53 -2.00
CA LEU A 11 -6.33 -25.18 -1.92
C LEU A 11 -5.54 -26.42 -1.46
N PRO A 12 -4.32 -26.64 -1.97
CA PRO A 12 -3.42 -27.62 -1.38
C PRO A 12 -3.19 -27.35 0.11
N ASP A 13 -3.17 -28.40 0.93
CA ASP A 13 -3.02 -28.28 2.38
C ASP A 13 -1.75 -27.55 2.78
N GLU A 14 -0.65 -27.80 2.07
CA GLU A 14 0.64 -27.13 2.28
C GLU A 14 0.53 -25.62 2.06
N LEU A 15 -0.15 -25.20 1.00
CA LEU A 15 -0.37 -23.79 0.69
C LEU A 15 -1.28 -23.12 1.73
N PHE A 16 -2.31 -23.83 2.19
CA PHE A 16 -3.19 -23.34 3.25
C PHE A 16 -2.45 -23.19 4.60
N ALA A 17 -1.56 -24.13 4.92
CA ALA A 17 -0.72 -24.06 6.12
C ALA A 17 0.24 -22.86 6.06
N GLU A 18 0.88 -22.63 4.91
CA GLU A 18 1.74 -21.48 4.70
C GLU A 18 0.97 -20.16 4.82
N ALA A 19 -0.21 -20.07 4.20
CA ALA A 19 -1.06 -18.89 4.27
C ALA A 19 -1.44 -18.55 5.73
N LYS A 20 -1.76 -19.55 6.56
CA LYS A 20 -2.01 -19.36 8.00
C LYS A 20 -0.78 -18.82 8.73
N ALA A 21 0.40 -19.38 8.45
CA ALA A 21 1.64 -18.91 9.05
C ALA A 21 1.95 -17.45 8.66
N VAL A 22 1.73 -17.07 7.39
CA VAL A 22 1.89 -15.69 6.91
C VAL A 22 0.91 -14.74 7.61
N ALA A 23 -0.37 -15.13 7.73
CA ALA A 23 -1.40 -14.33 8.38
C ALA A 23 -1.04 -14.07 9.86
N LEU A 24 -0.57 -15.10 10.58
CA LEU A 24 -0.12 -14.98 11.96
C LEU A 24 1.08 -14.04 12.10
N ARG A 25 2.12 -14.23 11.27
CA ARG A 25 3.32 -13.36 11.28
C ARG A 25 2.98 -11.89 11.04
N ARG A 26 2.00 -11.63 10.18
CA ARG A 26 1.54 -10.27 9.85
C ARG A 26 0.46 -9.73 10.80
N ARG A 27 0.03 -10.52 11.79
CA ARG A 27 -1.07 -10.19 12.72
C ARG A 27 -2.36 -9.77 12.00
N ILE A 28 -2.72 -10.46 10.92
CA ILE A 28 -3.95 -10.22 10.16
C ILE A 28 -4.79 -11.49 10.06
N SER A 29 -6.08 -11.33 9.76
CA SER A 29 -6.95 -12.48 9.48
C SER A 29 -6.63 -13.13 8.14
N LEU A 30 -6.97 -14.40 7.99
CA LEU A 30 -6.81 -15.11 6.71
C LEU A 30 -7.69 -14.50 5.60
N LYS A 31 -8.89 -14.01 5.96
CA LYS A 31 -9.74 -13.22 5.05
C LYS A 31 -8.99 -12.00 4.52
N THR A 32 -8.36 -11.22 5.39
CA THR A 32 -7.58 -10.03 5.00
C THR A 32 -6.41 -10.40 4.10
N LEU A 33 -5.72 -11.50 4.39
CA LEU A 33 -4.62 -11.98 3.55
C LEU A 33 -5.12 -12.28 2.13
N PHE A 34 -6.20 -13.06 2.00
CA PHE A 34 -6.77 -13.41 0.70
C PHE A 34 -7.31 -12.19 -0.06
N THR A 35 -8.02 -11.29 0.62
CA THR A 35 -8.53 -10.06 -0.01
C THR A 35 -7.40 -9.21 -0.59
N ARG A 36 -6.33 -8.96 0.17
CA ARG A 36 -5.17 -8.19 -0.31
C ARG A 36 -4.42 -8.89 -1.45
N ALA A 37 -4.34 -10.22 -1.40
CA ALA A 37 -3.73 -10.98 -2.48
C ALA A 37 -4.54 -10.86 -3.77
N LEU A 38 -5.86 -11.01 -3.69
CA LEU A 38 -6.76 -10.88 -4.82
C LEU A 38 -6.77 -9.45 -5.38
N GLU A 39 -6.80 -8.43 -4.52
CA GLU A 39 -6.72 -7.02 -4.95
C GLU A 39 -5.42 -6.74 -5.72
N ARG A 40 -4.28 -7.25 -5.23
CA ARG A 40 -2.99 -7.10 -5.91
C ARG A 40 -2.98 -7.80 -7.26
N GLU A 41 -3.56 -9.00 -7.33
CA GLU A 41 -3.65 -9.78 -8.58
C GLU A 41 -4.51 -9.04 -9.61
N LEU A 42 -5.68 -8.55 -9.21
CA LEU A 42 -6.61 -7.85 -10.10
C LEU A 42 -6.11 -6.47 -10.55
N ARG A 43 -5.36 -5.77 -9.69
CA ARG A 43 -4.80 -4.44 -10.02
C ARG A 43 -3.48 -4.51 -10.78
N GLY A 44 -2.92 -5.71 -10.96
CA GLY A 44 -1.59 -5.92 -11.53
C GLY A 44 -0.46 -5.47 -10.62
N PRO A 45 0.81 -5.72 -11.00
CA PRO A 45 1.95 -5.17 -10.27
C PRO A 45 1.81 -3.65 -10.24
N THR A 46 1.65 -3.09 -9.05
CA THR A 46 1.68 -1.63 -8.82
C THR A 46 3.14 -1.14 -8.91
N GLY A 47 3.83 -1.55 -9.98
CA GLY A 47 5.27 -1.42 -10.17
C GLY A 47 5.70 -0.01 -10.59
N GLU A 48 4.78 0.85 -11.02
CA GLU A 48 5.16 2.15 -11.58
C GLU A 48 4.80 3.34 -10.66
N ALA A 49 3.78 3.21 -9.80
CA ALA A 49 3.29 4.37 -9.03
C ALA A 49 4.14 4.75 -7.79
N ARG A 50 5.16 3.95 -7.41
CA ARG A 50 5.94 4.22 -6.18
C ARG A 50 7.33 4.80 -6.43
N GLN A 51 7.91 4.64 -7.61
CA GLN A 51 9.16 5.31 -7.95
C GLN A 51 8.95 6.72 -8.51
N ASP A 52 7.72 7.06 -8.91
CA ASP A 52 7.44 8.35 -9.55
C ASP A 52 7.23 9.51 -8.57
N ARG A 53 7.31 9.25 -7.25
CA ARG A 53 7.09 10.27 -6.20
C ARG A 53 8.37 10.92 -5.69
N PHE A 54 9.53 10.30 -5.94
CA PHE A 54 10.81 10.80 -5.49
C PHE A 54 11.89 10.49 -6.53
N ARG A 55 12.86 11.38 -6.66
CA ARG A 55 14.10 11.17 -7.42
C ARG A 55 15.24 10.90 -6.44
N ILE A 56 16.28 10.21 -6.88
CA ILE A 56 17.53 10.12 -6.12
C ILE A 56 18.42 11.29 -6.55
N ASP A 57 18.92 12.06 -5.60
CA ASP A 57 19.88 13.14 -5.89
C ASP A 57 21.31 12.60 -6.09
N GLU A 58 22.24 13.49 -6.44
CA GLU A 58 23.66 13.15 -6.67
C GLU A 58 24.35 12.54 -5.43
N SER A 59 23.78 12.76 -4.24
CA SER A 59 24.29 12.24 -2.96
C SER A 59 23.65 10.90 -2.56
N GLY A 60 22.74 10.36 -3.38
CA GLY A 60 22.07 9.09 -3.13
C GLY A 60 20.82 9.20 -2.24
N TRP A 61 20.35 10.41 -1.94
CA TRP A 61 19.17 10.61 -1.09
C TRP A 61 17.88 10.68 -1.90
N PRO A 62 16.78 10.06 -1.42
CA PRO A 62 15.47 10.23 -2.03
C PRO A 62 14.92 11.63 -1.73
N VAL A 63 14.75 12.44 -2.77
CA VAL A 63 14.17 13.77 -2.71
C VAL A 63 12.85 13.81 -3.47
N LEU A 64 11.84 14.50 -2.94
CA LEU A 64 10.54 14.64 -3.59
C LEU A 64 10.69 15.33 -4.95
N ARG A 65 9.86 14.94 -5.92
CA ARG A 65 9.76 15.69 -7.18
C ARG A 65 9.07 17.03 -6.92
N VAL A 66 9.70 18.11 -7.32
CA VAL A 66 9.06 19.44 -7.41
C VAL A 66 8.15 19.49 -8.63
N ALA A 67 7.13 20.37 -8.62
CA ALA A 67 6.26 20.56 -9.78
C ALA A 67 7.07 21.03 -11.01
N GLU A 68 6.54 20.85 -12.22
CA GLU A 68 7.21 21.20 -13.50
C GLU A 68 7.71 22.66 -13.55
N ASP A 69 7.09 23.56 -12.78
CA ASP A 69 7.44 24.98 -12.69
C ASP A 69 8.32 25.34 -11.47
N ASP A 70 8.97 24.36 -10.83
CA ASP A 70 9.76 24.55 -9.60
C ASP A 70 8.95 25.15 -8.43
N ARG A 71 7.62 25.02 -8.48
CA ARG A 71 6.72 25.48 -7.41
C ARG A 71 6.88 24.58 -6.19
N THR A 72 7.03 25.21 -5.03
CA THR A 72 7.03 24.53 -3.72
C THR A 72 5.68 23.85 -3.49
N VAL A 73 5.63 22.52 -3.63
CA VAL A 73 4.42 21.71 -3.43
C VAL A 73 4.20 21.40 -1.94
N VAL A 74 5.27 21.25 -1.17
CA VAL A 74 5.23 20.99 0.27
C VAL A 74 5.75 22.21 1.00
N SER A 75 4.85 23.10 1.41
CA SER A 75 5.19 24.28 2.22
C SER A 75 5.04 23.97 3.72
N ASP A 76 5.67 24.77 4.58
CA ASP A 76 5.48 24.67 6.03
C ASP A 76 4.01 24.80 6.42
N ALA A 77 3.26 25.67 5.74
CA ALA A 77 1.82 25.83 5.94
C ALA A 77 1.05 24.53 5.66
N PHE A 78 1.40 23.81 4.58
CA PHE A 78 0.81 22.53 4.24
C PHE A 78 1.13 21.44 5.27
N VAL A 79 2.37 21.40 5.79
CA VAL A 79 2.77 20.44 6.83
C VAL A 79 2.02 20.71 8.14
N HIS A 80 1.83 22.00 8.50
CA HIS A 80 1.04 22.38 9.67
C HIS A 80 -0.43 21.97 9.54
N GLU A 81 -1.05 22.25 8.39
CA GLU A 81 -2.43 21.82 8.12
C GLU A 81 -2.60 20.31 8.23
N LEU A 82 -1.67 19.54 7.66
CA LEU A 82 -1.72 18.07 7.74
C LEU A 82 -1.61 17.58 9.18
N ARG A 83 -0.64 18.10 9.96
CA ARG A 83 -0.46 17.73 11.37
C ARG A 83 -1.71 18.04 12.20
N ASP A 84 -2.33 19.18 11.93
CA ASP A 84 -3.52 19.61 12.65
C ASP A 84 -4.76 18.79 12.24
N SER A 85 -4.77 18.21 11.01
CA SER A 85 -5.82 17.31 10.52
C SER A 85 -5.71 15.85 10.99
N GLU A 86 -4.49 15.37 11.28
CA GLU A 86 -4.24 14.00 11.78
C GLU A 86 -4.28 13.91 13.32
N GLY A 87 -4.41 15.04 14.01
CA GLY A 87 -4.63 15.12 15.45
C GLY A 87 -6.11 15.00 15.83
N ALA A 88 -6.70 13.80 15.68
CA ALA A 88 -7.98 13.42 16.30
C ALA A 88 -8.05 11.91 16.58
#